data_AF-A0A3A4X7W0-F1
#
_entry.id   AF-A0A3A4X7W0-F1
#
_cell.length_a   1.000
_cell.length_b   1.000
_cell.length_c   1.000
_cell.angle_alpha   90.00
_cell.angle_beta   90.00
_cell.angle_gamma   90.00
#
_symmetry.space_group_name_H-M   'P 1'
#
loop_
_entity.id
_entity.type
_entity.pdbx_description
1 polymer ?
#
loop_
_entity_poly.entity_id
_entity_poly.type
_entity_poly.pdbx_seq_one_letter_code
_entity_poly.pdbx_strand_id
1 'polypeptide(L)'
;MPQLQLPVFSSGMTLINANLGFVREGDTLTYFYGHLPVFRHCIDDQRSFRMITSQFYVNGSATQSEICRAFGVSPISVKRSVKLYRQKGVAGFFEQPRRRGAAVLTPTVLREVQELLDEGLEIIEIAKQQGLLADTLRKALRTGKLHKPLKKTSKAL
;
A
#
# COMPACT_ATOMS: atom_id res chain seq x y z
N MET A 1 44.54 9.49 -15.08
CA MET A 1 43.51 10.56 -15.07
C MET A 1 42.22 9.94 -15.58
N PRO A 2 41.12 9.85 -14.80
CA PRO A 2 39.86 9.39 -15.35
C PRO A 2 39.36 10.40 -16.38
N GLN A 3 39.09 9.94 -17.60
CA GLN A 3 38.56 10.76 -18.69
C GLN A 3 37.17 11.27 -18.31
N LEU A 4 36.95 12.58 -18.39
CA LEU A 4 35.61 13.18 -18.25
C LEU A 4 34.76 12.72 -19.43
N GLN A 5 33.87 11.75 -19.22
CA GLN A 5 32.88 11.39 -20.23
C GLN A 5 31.82 12.50 -20.27
N LEU A 6 31.78 13.23 -21.38
CA LEU A 6 30.69 14.16 -21.67
C LEU A 6 29.45 13.34 -22.01
N PRO A 7 28.33 13.51 -21.31
CA PRO A 7 27.14 12.75 -21.62
C PRO A 7 26.55 13.23 -22.95
N VAL A 8 26.67 12.38 -23.97
CA VAL A 8 25.99 12.55 -25.25
C VAL A 8 24.62 11.89 -25.11
N PHE A 9 23.59 12.71 -24.94
CA PHE A 9 22.22 12.22 -24.83
C PHE A 9 21.60 12.07 -26.20
N SER A 10 21.06 10.88 -26.48
CA SER A 10 20.30 10.62 -27.71
C SER A 10 18.99 11.42 -27.70
N SER A 11 18.57 11.89 -28.87
CA SER A 11 17.30 12.59 -29.05
C SER A 11 16.14 11.74 -28.53
N GLY A 12 15.33 12.30 -27.61
CA GLY A 12 14.18 11.60 -27.00
C GLY A 12 14.44 10.99 -25.62
N MET A 13 15.66 11.08 -25.10
CA MET A 13 15.96 10.70 -23.72
C MET A 13 15.52 11.78 -22.73
N THR A 14 14.82 11.37 -21.67
CA THR A 14 14.53 12.22 -20.50
C THR A 14 15.54 11.91 -19.40
N LEU A 15 16.18 12.94 -18.86
CA LEU A 15 17.21 12.80 -17.84
C LEU A 15 16.63 12.85 -16.44
N ILE A 16 17.06 11.90 -15.61
CA ILE A 16 16.86 11.94 -14.16
C ILE A 16 18.00 12.75 -13.53
N ASN A 17 19.23 12.51 -13.98
CA ASN A 17 20.43 13.29 -13.66
C ASN A 17 21.46 13.15 -14.80
N ALA A 18 22.71 13.57 -14.56
CA ALA A 18 23.76 13.55 -15.58
C ALA A 18 24.14 12.15 -16.09
N ASN A 19 23.92 11.11 -15.28
CA ASN A 19 24.32 9.74 -15.58
C ASN A 19 23.14 8.81 -15.83
N LEU A 20 21.94 9.16 -15.36
CA LEU A 20 20.76 8.31 -15.42
C LEU A 20 19.65 9.00 -16.21
N GLY A 21 19.12 8.31 -17.21
CA GLY A 21 18.00 8.77 -18.03
C GLY A 21 17.09 7.61 -18.43
N PHE A 22 15.99 7.94 -19.09
CA PHE A 22 15.09 6.95 -19.66
C PHE A 22 14.55 7.40 -21.02
N VAL A 23 14.21 6.43 -21.85
CA VAL A 23 13.55 6.64 -23.14
C VAL A 23 12.21 5.93 -23.09
N ARG A 24 11.17 6.57 -23.64
CA ARG A 24 9.87 5.95 -23.87
C ARG A 24 9.72 5.60 -25.35
N GLU A 25 9.47 4.33 -25.62
CA GLU A 25 9.16 3.81 -26.95
C GLU A 25 7.81 3.09 -26.87
N GLY A 26 6.76 3.75 -27.39
CA GLY A 26 5.38 3.27 -27.21
C GLY A 26 5.02 3.13 -25.73
N ASP A 27 4.69 1.91 -25.31
CA ASP A 27 4.33 1.57 -23.94
C ASP A 27 5.50 1.01 -23.12
N THR A 28 6.72 1.07 -23.63
CA THR A 28 7.90 0.64 -22.91
C THR A 28 8.72 1.85 -22.42
N LEU A 29 9.11 1.81 -21.15
CA LEU A 29 10.21 2.63 -20.61
C LEU A 29 11.48 1.79 -20.51
N THR A 30 12.58 2.32 -21.05
CA THR A 30 13.94 1.77 -20.90
C THR A 30 14.81 2.79 -20.17
N TYR A 31 15.45 2.38 -19.08
CA TYR A 31 16.37 3.21 -18.30
C TYR A 31 17.80 2.94 -18.71
N PHE A 32 18.61 4.00 -18.76
CA PHE A 32 20.00 3.96 -19.15
C PHE A 32 20.87 4.60 -18.08
N TYR A 33 21.98 3.92 -17.74
CA TYR A 33 23.08 4.52 -16.99
C TYR A 33 24.22 4.81 -17.99
N GLY A 34 24.41 6.09 -18.31
CA GLY A 34 25.18 6.50 -19.49
C GLY A 34 24.50 6.00 -20.76
N HIS A 35 25.21 5.14 -21.51
CA HIS A 35 24.71 4.51 -22.73
C HIS A 35 24.22 3.06 -22.53
N LEU A 36 24.37 2.51 -21.32
CA LEU A 36 24.02 1.12 -21.03
C LEU A 36 22.55 1.02 -20.61
N PRO A 37 21.68 0.27 -21.32
CA PRO A 37 20.35 -0.04 -20.85
C PRO A 37 20.42 -0.94 -19.61
N VAL A 38 19.85 -0.49 -18.50
CA VAL A 38 19.91 -1.20 -17.20
C VAL A 38 18.58 -1.82 -16.79
N PHE A 39 17.45 -1.21 -17.18
CA PHE A 39 16.12 -1.74 -16.88
C PHE A 39 15.13 -1.43 -17.99
N ARG A 40 14.10 -2.26 -18.13
CA ARG A 40 12.99 -2.07 -19.05
C ARG A 40 11.69 -2.55 -18.40
N HIS A 41 10.60 -1.80 -18.57
CA HIS A 41 9.25 -2.25 -18.17
C HIS A 41 8.17 -1.56 -18.98
N CYS A 42 6.96 -2.10 -18.91
CA CYS A 42 5.76 -1.45 -19.45
C CYS A 42 5.38 -0.23 -18.60
N ILE A 43 4.90 0.85 -19.20
CA ILE A 43 4.43 2.07 -18.51
C ILE A 43 3.37 1.78 -17.44
N ASP A 44 2.55 0.76 -17.64
CA ASP A 44 1.49 0.35 -16.71
C ASP A 44 2.00 -0.54 -15.56
N ASP A 45 3.23 -1.06 -15.66
CA ASP A 45 3.84 -1.86 -14.61
C ASP A 45 4.41 -0.97 -13.50
N GLN A 46 3.49 -0.53 -12.63
CA GLN A 46 3.79 0.28 -11.45
C GLN A 46 4.64 -0.47 -10.41
N ARG A 47 4.63 -1.81 -10.40
CA ARG A 47 5.43 -2.59 -9.45
C ARG A 47 6.89 -2.54 -9.85
N SER A 48 7.18 -2.80 -11.13
CA SER A 48 8.52 -2.69 -11.69
C SER A 48 9.04 -1.26 -11.60
N PHE A 49 8.24 -0.25 -11.94
CA PHE A 49 8.62 1.17 -11.78
C PHE A 49 9.12 1.49 -10.36
N ARG A 50 8.34 1.13 -9.33
CA ARG A 50 8.70 1.40 -7.93
C ARG A 50 9.92 0.61 -7.49
N MET A 51 10.05 -0.64 -7.94
CA MET A 51 11.20 -1.48 -7.63
C MET A 51 12.49 -0.89 -8.22
N ILE A 52 12.49 -0.58 -9.52
CA ILE A 52 13.63 -0.03 -10.27
C ILE A 52 14.07 1.31 -9.67
N THR A 53 13.13 2.24 -9.47
CA THR A 53 13.46 3.56 -8.90
C THR A 53 13.93 3.48 -7.45
N SER A 54 13.41 2.53 -6.66
CA SER A 54 13.93 2.29 -5.31
C SER A 54 15.36 1.76 -5.35
N GLN A 55 15.67 0.88 -6.30
CA GLN A 55 17.02 0.34 -6.47
C GLN A 55 18.01 1.42 -6.91
N PHE A 56 17.64 2.33 -7.82
CA PHE A 56 18.49 3.48 -8.17
C PHE A 56 18.88 4.31 -6.96
N TYR A 57 17.94 4.54 -6.03
CA TYR A 57 18.26 5.25 -4.79
C TYR A 57 19.15 4.44 -3.85
N VAL A 58 18.85 3.15 -3.64
CA VAL A 58 19.63 2.30 -2.73
C VAL A 58 21.06 2.11 -3.24
N ASN A 59 21.26 2.04 -4.56
CA ASN A 59 22.58 1.91 -5.19
C ASN A 59 23.31 3.27 -5.32
N GLY A 60 22.67 4.39 -4.97
CA GLY A 60 23.25 5.73 -5.08
C GLY A 60 23.29 6.30 -6.50
N SER A 61 22.61 5.67 -7.47
CA SER A 61 22.55 6.13 -8.87
C SER A 61 21.63 7.34 -9.07
N ALA A 62 20.67 7.56 -8.17
CA ALA A 62 19.82 8.75 -8.16
C ALA A 62 19.33 9.09 -6.75
N THR A 63 19.06 10.36 -6.49
CA THR A 63 18.42 10.80 -5.23
C THR A 63 16.89 10.64 -5.31
N GLN A 64 16.21 10.57 -4.17
CA GLN A 64 14.74 10.55 -4.15
C GLN A 64 14.14 11.82 -4.78
N SER A 65 14.79 12.97 -4.60
CA SER A 65 14.35 14.25 -5.19
C SER A 65 14.46 14.25 -6.70
N GLU A 66 15.52 13.67 -7.27
CA GLU A 66 15.67 13.49 -8.71
C GLU A 66 14.58 12.59 -9.28
N ILE A 67 14.29 11.46 -8.62
CA ILE A 67 13.20 10.55 -9.01
C ILE A 67 11.85 11.27 -8.96
N CYS A 68 11.56 12.01 -7.88
CA CYS A 68 10.30 12.76 -7.77
C CYS A 68 10.15 13.78 -8.89
N ARG A 69 11.22 14.51 -9.21
CA ARG A 69 11.22 15.55 -10.25
C ARG A 69 11.04 14.93 -11.64
N ALA A 70 11.79 13.87 -11.95
CA ALA A 70 11.79 13.26 -13.28
C ALA A 70 10.46 12.57 -13.62
N PHE A 71 9.79 11.97 -12.63
CA PHE A 71 8.55 11.19 -12.86
C PHE A 71 7.29 11.88 -12.36
N GLY A 72 7.38 13.06 -11.73
CA GLY A 72 6.22 13.75 -11.16
C GLY A 72 5.53 12.98 -10.03
N VAL A 73 6.26 12.12 -9.31
CA VAL A 73 5.72 11.29 -8.23
C VAL A 73 5.90 11.94 -6.86
N SER A 74 4.99 11.64 -5.93
CA SER A 74 5.05 12.24 -4.60
C SER A 74 6.23 11.71 -3.77
N PRO A 75 6.89 12.56 -2.95
CA PRO A 75 7.99 12.13 -2.08
C PRO A 75 7.61 11.00 -1.12
N ILE A 76 6.36 10.98 -0.64
CA ILE A 76 5.86 9.95 0.26
C ILE A 76 5.79 8.59 -0.43
N SER A 77 5.39 8.55 -1.71
CA SER A 77 5.34 7.32 -2.51
C SER A 77 6.74 6.72 -2.69
N VAL A 78 7.72 7.57 -3.02
CA VAL A 78 9.13 7.17 -3.18
C VAL A 78 9.69 6.65 -1.85
N LYS A 79 9.50 7.38 -0.74
CA LYS A 79 9.94 6.95 0.60
C LYS A 79 9.38 5.58 1.00
N ARG A 80 8.09 5.33 0.74
CA ARG A 80 7.45 4.03 1.05
C ARG A 80 8.04 2.90 0.20
N SER A 81 8.25 3.13 -1.08
CA SER A 81 8.82 2.15 -2.00
C SER A 81 10.27 1.81 -1.62
N VAL A 82 11.09 2.83 -1.32
CA VAL A 82 12.46 2.64 -0.83
C VAL A 82 12.50 1.85 0.47
N LYS A 83 11.61 2.16 1.43
CA LYS A 83 11.50 1.41 2.68
C LYS A 83 11.18 -0.07 2.41
N LEU A 84 10.23 -0.34 1.51
CA LEU A 84 9.86 -1.70 1.12
C LEU A 84 11.06 -2.44 0.51
N TYR A 85 11.78 -1.81 -0.42
CA TYR A 85 12.99 -2.39 -1.02
C TYR A 85 14.05 -2.71 0.03
N ARG A 86 14.32 -1.81 0.98
CA ARG A 86 15.31 -2.05 2.05
C ARG A 86 14.93 -3.21 2.98
N GLN A 87 13.63 -3.41 3.21
CA GLN A 87 13.15 -4.42 4.16
C GLN A 87 12.94 -5.79 3.52
N LYS A 88 12.56 -5.84 2.24
CA LYS A 88 12.11 -7.07 1.57
C LYS A 88 12.77 -7.33 0.22
N GLY A 89 13.68 -6.43 -0.21
CA GLY A 89 14.27 -6.48 -1.54
C GLY A 89 13.22 -6.40 -2.65
N VAL A 90 13.54 -7.03 -3.77
CA VAL A 90 12.67 -7.13 -4.96
C VAL A 90 11.37 -7.87 -4.63
N ALA A 91 11.44 -8.94 -3.82
CA ALA A 91 10.28 -9.77 -3.48
C ALA A 91 9.12 -8.97 -2.90
N GLY A 92 9.41 -7.94 -2.09
CA GLY A 92 8.40 -7.08 -1.48
C GLY A 92 7.45 -6.39 -2.46
N PHE A 93 7.86 -6.15 -3.70
CA PHE A 93 7.02 -5.51 -4.73
C PHE A 93 6.08 -6.47 -5.46
N PHE A 94 6.39 -7.77 -5.40
CA PHE A 94 5.65 -8.81 -6.13
C PHE A 94 4.90 -9.77 -5.21
N GLU A 95 5.12 -9.69 -3.89
CA GLU A 95 4.29 -10.35 -2.89
C GLU A 95 2.80 -9.99 -3.05
N GLN A 96 1.93 -10.95 -2.77
CA GLN A 96 0.50 -10.68 -2.74
C GLN A 96 0.20 -9.66 -1.62
N PRO A 97 -0.60 -8.62 -1.92
CA PRO A 97 -1.00 -7.65 -0.90
C PRO A 97 -1.67 -8.36 0.27
N ARG A 98 -1.32 -7.97 1.50
CA ARG A 98 -2.10 -8.35 2.69
C ARG A 98 -3.50 -7.76 2.54
N ARG A 99 -4.44 -8.57 2.08
CA ARG A 99 -5.86 -8.22 2.08
C ARG A 99 -6.35 -8.22 3.52
N ARG A 100 -7.35 -7.40 3.81
CA ARG A 100 -8.06 -7.52 5.09
C ARG A 100 -8.60 -8.95 5.17
N GLY A 101 -8.42 -9.58 6.33
CA GLY A 101 -9.03 -10.87 6.60
C GLY A 101 -10.54 -10.80 6.48
N ALA A 102 -11.19 -11.98 6.51
CA ALA A 102 -12.64 -12.07 6.48
C ALA A 102 -13.27 -11.16 7.55
N ALA A 103 -14.38 -10.51 7.20
CA ALA A 103 -15.10 -9.68 8.15
C ALA A 103 -15.58 -10.55 9.31
N VAL A 104 -15.14 -10.24 10.53
CA VAL A 104 -15.51 -10.99 11.73
C VAL A 104 -17.00 -10.80 12.08
N LEU A 105 -17.59 -9.67 11.69
CA LEU A 105 -19.02 -9.39 11.82
C LEU A 105 -19.76 -9.77 10.53
N THR A 106 -19.96 -11.07 10.31
CA THR A 106 -20.85 -11.57 9.27
C THR A 106 -22.32 -11.28 9.64
N PRO A 107 -23.27 -11.36 8.68
CA PRO A 107 -24.69 -11.19 8.99
C PRO A 107 -25.21 -12.15 10.07
N THR A 108 -24.70 -13.39 10.09
CA THR A 108 -25.06 -14.40 11.10
C THR A 108 -24.57 -13.99 12.49
N VAL A 109 -23.30 -13.61 12.61
CA VAL A 109 -22.70 -13.15 13.86
C VAL A 109 -23.39 -11.88 14.36
N LEU A 110 -23.77 -10.95 13.47
CA LEU A 110 -24.52 -9.76 13.85
C LEU A 110 -25.90 -10.11 14.45
N ARG A 111 -26.60 -11.08 13.87
CA ARG A 111 -27.90 -11.52 14.40
C ARG A 111 -27.76 -12.16 15.78
N GLU A 112 -26.83 -13.10 15.94
CA GLU A 112 -26.57 -13.76 17.23
C GLU A 112 -26.15 -12.76 18.32
N VAL A 113 -25.29 -11.80 17.97
CA VAL A 113 -24.88 -10.73 18.89
C VAL A 113 -26.06 -9.82 19.23
N GLN A 114 -26.95 -9.53 18.28
CA GLN A 114 -28.13 -8.70 18.53
C GLN A 114 -29.13 -9.41 19.45
N GLU A 115 -29.36 -10.72 19.27
CA GLU A 115 -30.21 -11.53 20.14
C GLU A 115 -29.70 -11.50 21.59
N LEU A 116 -28.40 -11.74 21.80
CA LEU A 116 -27.79 -11.67 23.14
C LEU A 116 -27.86 -10.26 23.74
N LEU A 117 -27.71 -9.21 22.92
CA LEU A 117 -27.88 -7.83 23.38
C LEU A 117 -29.33 -7.58 23.82
N ASP A 118 -30.31 -8.05 23.06
CA ASP A 118 -31.75 -7.90 23.34
C ASP A 118 -32.19 -8.70 24.57
N GLU A 119 -31.49 -9.79 24.89
CA GLU A 119 -31.61 -10.54 26.14
C GLU A 119 -31.01 -9.79 27.35
N GLY A 120 -30.23 -8.74 27.11
CA GLY A 120 -29.66 -7.88 28.13
C GLY A 120 -28.23 -8.24 28.54
N LEU A 121 -27.54 -9.10 27.79
CA LEU A 121 -26.14 -9.40 28.08
C LEU A 121 -25.23 -8.21 27.79
N GLU A 122 -24.17 -8.08 28.58
CA GLU A 122 -23.20 -7.00 28.43
C GLU A 122 -22.25 -7.28 27.26
N ILE A 123 -21.82 -6.21 26.58
CA ILE A 123 -20.97 -6.28 25.38
C ILE A 123 -19.68 -7.08 25.64
N ILE A 124 -19.11 -6.96 26.83
CA ILE A 124 -17.87 -7.65 27.21
C ILE A 124 -18.10 -9.17 27.30
N GLU A 125 -19.26 -9.58 27.82
CA GLU A 125 -19.64 -10.98 27.95
C GLU A 125 -19.92 -11.60 26.58
N ILE A 126 -20.69 -10.90 25.74
CA ILE A 126 -20.99 -11.32 24.37
C ILE A 126 -19.70 -11.43 23.56
N ALA A 127 -18.80 -10.44 23.68
CA ALA A 127 -17.51 -10.47 23.00
C ALA A 127 -16.68 -11.70 23.40
N LYS A 128 -16.65 -12.05 24.69
CA LYS A 128 -15.95 -13.23 25.19
C LYS A 128 -16.59 -14.53 24.70
N GLN A 129 -17.92 -14.63 24.70
CA GLN A 129 -18.65 -15.81 24.23
C GLN A 129 -18.43 -16.05 22.73
N GLN A 130 -18.44 -14.99 21.93
CA GLN A 130 -18.33 -15.05 20.47
C GLN A 130 -16.90 -14.98 19.94
N GLY A 131 -15.89 -14.90 20.84
CA GLY A 131 -14.48 -14.77 20.45
C GLY A 131 -14.17 -13.47 19.68
N LEU A 132 -14.93 -12.40 19.95
CA LEU A 132 -14.83 -11.10 19.30
C LEU A 132 -14.10 -10.09 20.19
N LEU A 133 -13.53 -9.04 19.57
CA LEU A 133 -13.06 -7.88 20.33
C LEU A 133 -14.26 -7.02 20.76
N ALA A 134 -14.33 -6.65 22.04
CA ALA A 134 -15.38 -5.76 22.54
C ALA A 134 -15.43 -4.42 21.78
N ASP A 135 -14.29 -3.89 21.36
CA ASP A 135 -14.22 -2.66 20.54
C ASP A 135 -14.87 -2.83 19.16
N THR A 136 -14.86 -4.03 18.59
CA THR A 136 -15.56 -4.35 17.34
C THR A 136 -17.08 -4.25 17.52
N LEU A 137 -17.60 -4.76 18.64
CA LEU A 137 -19.04 -4.67 18.99
C LEU A 137 -19.47 -3.25 19.34
N ARG A 138 -18.68 -2.52 20.14
CA ARG A 138 -18.91 -1.10 20.42
C ARG A 138 -18.91 -0.26 19.15
N LYS A 139 -17.99 -0.54 18.23
CA LYS A 139 -17.97 0.10 16.91
C LYS A 139 -19.22 -0.24 16.12
N ALA A 140 -19.67 -1.50 16.12
CA ALA A 140 -20.89 -1.92 15.44
C ALA A 140 -22.12 -1.15 15.94
N LEU A 141 -22.29 -1.00 17.26
CA LEU A 141 -23.32 -0.15 17.88
C LEU A 141 -23.21 1.31 17.44
N ARG A 142 -22.00 1.90 17.50
CA ARG A 142 -21.79 3.30 17.08
C ARG A 142 -22.11 3.52 15.60
N THR A 143 -21.82 2.54 14.75
CA THR A 143 -22.10 2.58 13.31
C THR A 143 -23.53 2.15 12.94
N GLY A 144 -24.37 1.81 13.92
CA GLY A 144 -25.75 1.38 13.69
C GLY A 144 -25.91 -0.02 13.10
N LYS A 145 -24.87 -0.86 13.11
CA LYS A 145 -24.94 -2.27 12.68
C LYS A 145 -25.55 -3.18 13.74
N LEU A 146 -25.49 -2.75 14.99
CA LEU A 146 -26.18 -3.31 16.14
C LEU A 146 -26.97 -2.15 16.76
N HIS A 147 -28.06 -2.48 17.44
CA HIS A 147 -28.88 -1.52 18.16
C HIS A 147 -28.82 -1.79 19.66
N LYS A 148 -29.04 -0.73 20.46
CA LYS A 148 -29.14 -0.88 21.91
C LYS A 148 -30.40 -1.68 22.22
N PRO A 149 -30.38 -2.56 23.22
CA PRO A 149 -31.57 -3.29 23.63
C PRO A 149 -32.70 -2.32 23.95
N LEU A 150 -33.88 -2.59 23.41
CA LEU A 150 -35.09 -1.93 23.86
C LEU A 150 -35.29 -2.33 25.33
N LYS A 151 -35.33 -1.35 26.23
CA LYS A 151 -35.70 -1.62 27.63
C LYS A 151 -37.00 -2.42 27.62
N LYS A 152 -36.98 -3.68 28.09
CA LYS A 152 -38.20 -4.45 28.28
C LYS A 152 -39.08 -3.67 29.26
N THR A 153 -40.12 -3.02 28.74
CA THR A 153 -41.24 -2.53 29.54
C THR A 153 -41.86 -3.76 30.19
N SER A 154 -41.61 -3.95 31.49
CA SER A 154 -42.31 -4.93 32.30
C SER A 154 -43.80 -4.56 32.31
N LYS A 155 -44.59 -5.13 31.39
CA LYS A 155 -46.04 -5.22 31.58
C LYS A 155 -46.26 -6.29 32.64
N ALA A 156 -46.41 -5.82 33.88
CA ALA A 156 -47.15 -6.55 34.89
C ALA A 156 -48.62 -6.58 34.45
N LEU A 157 -49.18 -7.78 34.34
CA LEU A 157 -50.57 -8.16 34.66
C LEU A 157 -50.70 -9.68 34.51
#